data_AF-A0A2U9CIW2-F1
#
_entry.id   AF-A0A2U9CIW2-F1
#
_cell.length_a   1.000
_cell.length_b   1.000
_cell.length_c   1.000
_cell.angle_alpha   90.00
_cell.angle_beta   90.00
_cell.angle_gamma   90.00
#
_symmetry.space_group_name_H-M   'P 1'
#
loop_
_entity.id
_entity.type
_entity.pdbx_description
1 polymer ?
#
loop_
_entity_poly.entity_id
_entity_poly.type
_entity_poly.pdbx_seq_one_letter_code
_entity_poly.pdbx_strand_id
1 'polypeptide(L)'
;MAASSLPFLDNRDPRLKLSVGNRIRNVFVTQSEDTRHGEEKDVNHIPVVTETSSRVLEAGVNTLQKTLVLKKQAALDELDKLLALKRHEFKSGAESLAERRSELEIKHHQTKERAMKFERFVAENELKRRSALKKYEAAQEQNVLKQREIEDLTEQLKALWARQQVLKERMTKYKIYEDYLMKTLDYLPSTYLDNGSESLVMPIIHRHETLTITKQEMLQRLGRLEEEVEGGQRQLQTMEQEHTIKKLMANRKLSELQSELEMLEEKNKQAEVNLHMVQGLSREKIEEVGRLLMAINNLAEQCHLPAYGPLENMSVLTMMDMVKEYILDKADTEKRVRRLMESGSAMTSRTALTDKRERGPSEDTLTDDQW
;
A
#
# COMPACT_ATOMS: atom_id res chain seq x y z
N MET A 1 11.50 57.08 -6.26
CA MET A 1 12.50 56.62 -7.24
C MET A 1 11.76 56.08 -8.45
N ALA A 2 12.03 56.65 -9.62
CA ALA A 2 11.29 56.42 -10.85
C ALA A 2 11.59 55.02 -11.43
N ALA A 3 10.55 54.25 -11.72
CA ALA A 3 10.65 53.01 -12.50
C ALA A 3 10.55 53.36 -13.98
N SER A 4 11.64 53.18 -14.73
CA SER A 4 11.64 53.26 -16.19
C SER A 4 11.10 51.97 -16.78
N SER A 5 9.92 52.07 -17.40
CA SER A 5 9.35 51.05 -18.26
C SER A 5 10.14 50.95 -19.57
N LEU A 6 10.67 49.76 -19.88
CA LEU A 6 11.27 49.46 -21.19
C LEU A 6 10.17 49.05 -22.20
N PRO A 7 10.34 49.36 -23.50
CA PRO A 7 9.26 49.27 -24.47
C PRO A 7 8.98 47.85 -24.93
N PHE A 8 7.69 47.57 -25.14
CA PHE A 8 7.15 46.36 -25.74
C PHE A 8 7.46 46.36 -27.25
N LEU A 9 8.14 45.32 -27.74
CA LEU A 9 8.41 45.14 -29.17
C LEU A 9 7.26 44.37 -29.82
N ASP A 10 6.46 45.07 -30.61
CA ASP A 10 5.40 44.49 -31.45
C ASP A 10 6.01 43.89 -32.73
N ASN A 11 5.78 42.60 -32.96
CA ASN A 11 6.36 41.81 -34.06
C ASN A 11 5.64 42.03 -35.41
N ARG A 12 4.91 43.14 -35.57
CA ARG A 12 4.11 43.47 -36.76
C ARG A 12 4.59 44.70 -37.55
N ASP A 13 5.84 45.15 -37.37
CA ASP A 13 6.40 46.25 -38.17
C ASP A 13 6.94 45.72 -39.53
N PRO A 14 6.37 46.12 -40.70
CA PRO A 14 6.75 45.59 -42.01
C PRO A 14 8.16 45.99 -42.47
N ARG A 15 8.90 46.80 -41.69
CA ARG A 15 10.27 47.25 -41.97
C ARG A 15 11.37 46.28 -41.54
N LEU A 16 11.04 45.18 -40.85
CA LEU A 16 12.00 44.16 -40.38
C LEU A 16 11.98 42.86 -41.21
N LYS A 17 11.46 42.89 -42.44
CA LYS A 17 11.52 41.76 -43.38
C LYS A 17 12.88 41.73 -44.10
N LEU A 18 13.75 40.80 -43.72
CA LEU A 18 14.96 40.50 -44.47
C LEU A 18 14.60 39.69 -45.74
N SER A 19 14.66 40.31 -46.92
CA SER A 19 14.58 39.60 -48.20
C SER A 19 15.98 39.13 -48.61
N VAL A 20 16.21 37.82 -48.62
CA VAL A 20 17.45 37.21 -49.11
C VAL A 20 17.39 37.14 -50.64
N GLY A 21 18.24 37.91 -51.32
CA GLY A 21 18.46 37.84 -52.76
C GLY A 21 19.82 37.23 -53.08
N ASN A 22 19.85 36.01 -53.60
CA ASN A 22 21.06 35.38 -54.13
C ASN A 22 21.43 36.02 -55.48
N ARG A 23 22.53 36.78 -55.53
CA ARG A 23 23.08 37.29 -56.79
C ARG A 23 24.60 37.12 -56.79
N ILE A 24 25.08 35.94 -57.18
CA ILE A 24 26.50 35.74 -57.48
C ILE A 24 26.69 35.96 -58.98
N ARG A 25 27.39 37.05 -59.30
CA ARG A 25 27.84 37.45 -60.65
C ARG A 25 29.08 36.63 -61.01
N ASN A 26 29.04 35.98 -62.18
CA ASN A 26 30.23 35.53 -62.89
C ASN A 26 31.01 36.77 -63.38
N VAL A 27 32.31 36.84 -63.09
CA VAL A 27 33.24 37.80 -63.68
C VAL A 27 34.40 37.02 -64.26
N PHE A 28 34.58 37.13 -65.57
CA PHE A 28 35.62 36.48 -66.35
C PHE A 28 36.66 37.52 -66.81
N VAL A 29 37.91 37.04 -66.93
CA VAL A 29 38.99 37.39 -67.88
C VAL A 29 40.04 38.47 -67.52
N THR A 30 41.30 38.04 -67.47
CA THR A 30 42.46 38.54 -68.26
C THR A 30 43.49 37.40 -68.43
N GLN A 31 43.70 36.89 -69.67
CA GLN A 31 44.96 36.88 -70.49
C GLN A 31 46.23 36.33 -69.78
N SER A 32 47.00 35.35 -70.28
CA SER A 32 47.75 35.20 -71.56
C SER A 32 48.16 33.71 -71.78
N GLU A 33 48.10 33.13 -73.00
CA GLU A 33 49.24 32.83 -73.93
C GLU A 33 50.49 32.17 -73.27
N ASP A 34 51.17 31.12 -73.78
CA ASP A 34 51.08 30.40 -75.05
C ASP A 34 51.99 29.14 -75.04
N THR A 35 51.69 28.19 -75.93
CA THR A 35 52.57 27.14 -76.54
C THR A 35 53.34 26.10 -75.70
N ARG A 36 53.11 24.81 -75.99
CA ARG A 36 53.90 24.01 -76.98
C ARG A 36 53.34 22.59 -77.17
N HIS A 37 53.38 22.17 -78.44
CA HIS A 37 53.01 20.87 -79.00
C HIS A 37 53.70 19.65 -78.35
N GLY A 38 53.01 18.50 -78.39
CA GLY A 38 53.61 17.19 -78.11
C GLY A 38 52.64 16.00 -78.10
N GLU A 39 52.28 15.55 -79.31
CA GLU A 39 51.98 14.17 -79.72
C GLU A 39 50.79 13.37 -79.12
N GLU A 40 49.81 13.14 -79.98
CA GLU A 40 48.93 11.97 -79.98
C GLU A 40 49.76 10.67 -80.00
N LYS A 41 49.62 9.85 -78.95
CA LYS A 41 49.93 8.41 -79.04
C LYS A 41 48.64 7.64 -78.92
N ASP A 42 48.20 7.19 -80.08
CA ASP A 42 47.36 6.01 -80.36
C ASP A 42 46.86 5.28 -79.11
N VAL A 43 45.66 5.66 -78.65
CA VAL A 43 44.89 4.88 -77.68
C VAL A 43 43.83 4.12 -78.46
N ASN A 44 44.04 2.80 -78.54
CA ASN A 44 43.16 1.81 -79.15
C ASN A 44 41.67 2.16 -79.03
N HIS A 45 41.01 2.33 -80.16
CA HIS A 45 39.55 2.30 -80.26
C HIS A 45 39.03 0.94 -79.80
N ILE A 46 38.39 0.89 -78.64
CA ILE A 46 37.48 -0.20 -78.27
C ILE A 46 36.07 0.25 -78.69
N PRO A 47 35.32 -0.54 -79.47
CA PRO A 47 34.04 -0.10 -80.00
C PRO A 47 33.00 0.01 -78.88
N VAL A 48 32.40 1.18 -78.75
CA VAL A 48 31.27 1.41 -77.84
C VAL A 48 30.00 0.87 -78.52
N VAL A 49 29.52 -0.29 -78.06
CA VAL A 49 28.21 -0.81 -78.44
C VAL A 49 27.14 -0.02 -77.67
N THR A 50 26.40 0.84 -78.38
CA THR A 50 25.41 1.79 -77.86
C THR A 50 24.04 1.18 -77.51
N GLU A 51 23.93 -0.15 -77.40
CA GLU A 51 22.64 -0.81 -77.17
C GLU A 51 22.36 -1.14 -75.69
N THR A 52 21.10 -0.89 -75.29
CA THR A 52 20.54 -1.13 -73.96
C THR A 52 20.60 -2.61 -73.56
N SER A 53 20.99 -2.86 -72.30
CA SER A 53 21.31 -4.17 -71.71
C SER A 53 20.26 -5.26 -71.94
N SER A 54 18.98 -4.90 -72.05
CA SER A 54 17.88 -5.84 -72.27
C SER A 54 17.85 -6.48 -73.66
N ARG A 55 18.25 -5.77 -74.74
CA ARG A 55 18.20 -6.29 -76.12
C ARG A 55 19.34 -7.24 -76.48
N VAL A 56 20.48 -7.15 -75.77
CA VAL A 56 21.66 -8.00 -76.02
C VAL A 56 21.52 -9.38 -75.35
N LEU A 57 20.67 -9.52 -74.34
CA LEU A 57 20.42 -10.79 -73.65
C LEU A 57 19.56 -11.77 -74.47
N GLU A 58 18.78 -11.29 -75.44
CA GLU A 58 17.94 -12.13 -76.32
C GLU A 58 18.70 -12.71 -77.53
N ALA A 59 19.85 -12.14 -77.92
CA ALA A 59 20.70 -12.62 -79.02
C ALA A 59 21.67 -13.73 -78.56
N GLY A 60 21.13 -14.88 -78.18
CA GLY A 60 21.83 -15.91 -77.40
C GLY A 60 22.90 -16.79 -78.07
N VAL A 61 23.49 -16.47 -79.24
CA VAL A 61 24.44 -17.42 -79.89
C VAL A 61 25.74 -16.82 -80.46
N ASN A 62 25.85 -15.52 -80.77
CA ASN A 62 27.06 -14.97 -81.46
C ASN A 62 27.82 -13.85 -80.73
N THR A 63 27.56 -13.59 -79.44
CA THR A 63 28.39 -12.66 -78.65
C THR A 63 29.47 -13.42 -77.85
N LEU A 64 30.75 -13.16 -78.14
CA LEU A 64 31.89 -13.69 -77.39
C LEU A 64 31.71 -13.48 -75.88
N GLN A 65 31.85 -14.56 -75.08
CA GLN A 65 31.71 -14.55 -73.62
C GLN A 65 32.50 -13.40 -72.95
N LYS A 66 33.66 -13.06 -73.51
CA LYS A 66 34.53 -11.96 -73.08
C LYS A 66 33.84 -10.58 -73.11
N THR A 67 33.04 -10.28 -74.12
CA THR A 67 32.32 -8.99 -74.24
C THR A 67 31.16 -8.89 -73.24
N LEU A 68 30.51 -10.02 -72.95
CA LEU A 68 29.44 -10.12 -71.96
C LEU A 68 29.99 -9.97 -70.53
N VAL A 69 31.16 -10.55 -70.24
CA VAL A 69 31.92 -10.34 -69.00
C VAL A 69 32.30 -8.87 -68.85
N LEU A 70 32.84 -8.22 -69.89
CA LEU A 70 33.21 -6.79 -69.83
C LEU A 70 32.00 -5.87 -69.59
N LYS A 71 30.84 -6.14 -70.20
CA LYS A 71 29.61 -5.37 -69.92
C LYS A 71 29.08 -5.60 -68.50
N LYS A 72 29.17 -6.82 -67.97
CA LYS A 72 28.84 -7.11 -66.57
C LYS A 72 29.81 -6.42 -65.63
N GLN A 73 31.09 -6.34 -65.99
CA GLN A 73 32.12 -5.63 -65.21
C GLN A 73 31.88 -4.12 -65.22
N ALA A 74 31.56 -3.51 -66.36
CA ALA A 74 31.18 -2.10 -66.43
C ALA A 74 29.89 -1.79 -65.62
N ALA A 75 28.88 -2.67 -65.68
CA ALA A 75 27.67 -2.53 -64.87
C ALA A 75 27.95 -2.72 -63.37
N LEU A 76 28.89 -3.59 -63.00
CA LEU A 76 29.37 -3.73 -61.62
C LEU A 76 30.12 -2.47 -61.17
N ASP A 77 30.99 -1.90 -62.02
CA ASP A 77 31.71 -0.65 -61.72
C ASP A 77 30.74 0.54 -61.57
N GLU A 78 29.68 0.61 -62.38
CA GLU A 78 28.61 1.59 -62.23
C GLU A 78 27.82 1.38 -60.93
N LEU A 79 27.51 0.13 -60.59
CA LEU A 79 26.86 -0.22 -59.33
C LEU A 79 27.76 0.12 -58.12
N ASP A 80 29.06 -0.12 -58.22
CA ASP A 80 30.05 0.18 -57.18
C ASP A 80 30.22 1.69 -57.00
N LYS A 81 30.18 2.47 -58.09
CA LYS A 81 30.12 3.94 -58.02
C LYS A 81 28.86 4.41 -57.31
N LEU A 82 27.69 3.87 -57.67
CA LEU A 82 26.42 4.20 -57.00
C LEU A 82 26.44 3.81 -55.51
N LEU A 83 27.01 2.65 -55.20
CA LEU A 83 27.15 2.15 -53.83
C LEU A 83 28.11 3.03 -53.02
N ALA A 84 29.23 3.47 -53.61
CA ALA A 84 30.16 4.41 -52.98
C ALA A 84 29.51 5.78 -52.72
N LEU A 85 28.75 6.31 -53.68
CA LEU A 85 27.97 7.54 -53.50
C LEU A 85 26.96 7.39 -52.37
N LYS A 86 26.20 6.29 -52.34
CA LYS A 86 25.25 6.00 -51.25
C LYS A 86 25.94 5.89 -49.91
N ARG A 87 27.08 5.19 -49.82
CA ARG A 87 27.89 5.10 -48.59
C ARG A 87 28.36 6.47 -48.12
N HIS A 88 28.78 7.34 -49.04
CA HIS A 88 29.18 8.71 -48.71
C HIS A 88 27.98 9.54 -48.20
N GLU A 89 26.83 9.47 -48.87
CA GLU A 89 25.59 10.11 -48.41
C GLU A 89 25.18 9.63 -47.01
N PHE A 90 25.22 8.32 -46.76
CA PHE A 90 24.94 7.76 -45.43
C PHE A 90 25.94 8.23 -44.37
N LYS A 91 27.23 8.29 -44.72
CA LYS A 91 28.27 8.76 -43.80
C LYS A 91 28.07 10.23 -43.44
N SER A 92 27.84 11.09 -44.44
CA SER A 92 27.55 12.52 -44.23
C SER A 92 26.25 12.72 -43.43
N GLY A 93 25.21 11.92 -43.72
CA GLY A 93 23.98 11.91 -42.94
C GLY A 93 24.21 11.50 -41.48
N ALA A 94 24.98 10.44 -41.25
CA ALA A 94 25.33 9.97 -39.91
C ALA A 94 26.14 11.01 -39.12
N GLU A 95 27.09 11.69 -39.75
CA GLU A 95 27.88 12.78 -39.15
C GLU A 95 26.98 13.96 -38.76
N SER A 96 26.11 14.44 -39.65
CA SER A 96 25.17 15.53 -39.34
C SER A 96 24.17 15.16 -38.22
N LEU A 97 23.75 13.90 -38.15
CA LEU A 97 22.90 13.40 -37.07
C LEU A 97 23.68 13.31 -35.75
N ALA A 98 24.96 12.95 -35.79
CA ALA A 98 25.83 12.93 -34.61
C ALA A 98 26.06 14.33 -34.05
N GLU A 99 26.34 15.32 -34.91
CA GLU A 99 26.45 16.74 -34.53
C GLU A 99 25.14 17.26 -33.93
N ARG A 100 24.00 16.97 -34.57
CA ARG A 100 22.69 17.40 -34.05
C ARG A 100 22.35 16.75 -32.72
N ARG A 101 22.77 15.50 -32.50
CA ARG A 101 22.61 14.80 -31.21
C ARG A 101 23.43 15.47 -30.12
N SER A 102 24.70 15.81 -30.37
CA SER A 102 25.55 16.47 -29.38
C SER A 102 25.06 17.88 -29.05
N GLU A 103 24.61 18.66 -30.04
CA GLU A 103 23.98 19.96 -29.80
C GLU A 103 22.71 19.86 -28.95
N LEU A 104 21.86 18.87 -29.23
CA LEU A 104 20.65 18.64 -28.44
C LEU A 104 20.98 18.25 -27.00
N GLU A 105 22.00 17.41 -26.80
CA GLU A 105 22.46 17.02 -25.48
C GLU A 105 22.99 18.21 -24.67
N ILE A 106 23.78 19.08 -25.30
CA ILE A 106 24.26 20.33 -24.69
C ILE A 106 23.08 21.25 -24.34
N LYS A 107 22.14 21.47 -25.26
CA LYS A 107 20.95 22.30 -25.01
C LYS A 107 20.07 21.73 -23.89
N HIS A 108 19.94 20.41 -23.85
CA HIS A 108 19.22 19.71 -22.79
C HIS A 108 19.91 19.88 -21.44
N HIS A 109 21.24 19.75 -21.38
CA HIS A 109 22.01 20.00 -20.16
C HIS A 109 21.88 21.45 -19.70
N GLN A 110 22.01 22.43 -20.60
CA GLN A 110 21.81 23.85 -20.28
C GLN A 110 20.39 24.14 -19.76
N THR A 111 19.38 23.50 -20.33
CA THR A 111 17.98 23.64 -19.87
C THR A 111 17.82 23.07 -18.47
N LYS A 112 18.39 21.89 -18.20
CA LYS A 112 18.43 21.30 -16.86
C LYS A 112 19.13 22.19 -15.84
N GLU A 113 20.28 22.76 -16.19
CA GLU A 113 21.00 23.69 -15.30
C GLU A 113 20.19 24.96 -15.01
N ARG A 114 19.52 25.52 -16.01
CA ARG A 114 18.63 26.68 -15.81
C ARG A 114 17.46 26.32 -14.90
N ALA A 115 16.82 25.17 -15.13
CA ALA A 115 15.74 24.68 -14.28
C ALA A 115 16.21 24.53 -12.82
N MET A 116 17.37 23.89 -12.58
CA MET A 116 17.94 23.77 -11.24
C MET A 116 18.25 25.14 -10.60
N LYS A 117 18.74 26.12 -11.36
CA LYS A 117 18.98 27.48 -10.84
C LYS A 117 17.66 28.17 -10.47
N PHE A 118 16.62 28.02 -11.28
CA PHE A 118 15.29 28.57 -10.98
C PHE A 118 14.66 27.89 -9.76
N GLU A 119 14.73 26.57 -9.65
CA GLU A 119 14.26 25.83 -8.48
C GLU A 119 14.96 26.30 -7.20
N ARG A 120 16.28 26.46 -7.23
CA ARG A 120 17.04 27.02 -6.09
C ARG A 120 16.60 28.44 -5.75
N PHE A 121 16.43 29.31 -6.74
CA PHE A 121 15.97 30.68 -6.53
C PHE A 121 14.56 30.73 -5.92
N VAL A 122 13.63 29.89 -6.41
CA VAL A 122 12.27 29.78 -5.87
C VAL A 122 12.33 29.30 -4.42
N ALA A 123 13.11 28.26 -4.13
CA ALA A 123 13.27 27.74 -2.77
C ALA A 123 13.86 28.80 -1.81
N GLU A 124 14.89 29.53 -2.23
CA GLU A 124 15.47 30.64 -1.44
C GLU A 124 14.48 31.78 -1.24
N ASN A 125 13.69 32.13 -2.26
CA ASN A 125 12.67 33.17 -2.17
C ASN A 125 11.56 32.77 -1.20
N GLU A 126 11.07 31.54 -1.28
CA GLU A 126 10.11 30.99 -0.34
C GLU A 126 10.65 30.99 1.09
N LEU A 127 11.92 30.63 1.27
CA LEU A 127 12.57 30.67 2.59
C LEU A 127 12.63 32.11 3.12
N LYS A 128 12.98 33.09 2.29
CA LYS A 128 12.97 34.51 2.65
C LYS A 128 11.56 34.98 3.01
N ARG A 129 10.55 34.61 2.23
CA ARG A 129 9.14 34.93 2.49
C ARG A 129 8.68 34.33 3.81
N ARG A 130 8.92 33.03 4.03
CA ARG A 130 8.59 32.35 5.30
C ARG A 130 9.30 32.99 6.49
N SER A 131 10.59 33.33 6.34
CA SER A 131 11.36 33.98 7.40
C SER A 131 10.84 35.38 7.72
N ALA A 132 10.45 36.15 6.69
CA ALA A 132 9.85 37.47 6.89
C ALA A 132 8.47 37.39 7.56
N LEU A 133 7.62 36.43 7.14
CA LEU A 133 6.32 36.18 7.78
C LEU A 133 6.48 35.80 9.25
N LYS A 134 7.38 34.86 9.56
CA LYS A 134 7.66 34.48 10.96
C LYS A 134 8.13 35.66 11.81
N LYS A 135 9.00 36.53 11.26
CA LYS A 135 9.45 37.74 11.96
C LYS A 135 8.31 38.72 12.20
N TYR A 136 7.42 38.88 11.21
CA TYR A 136 6.24 39.73 11.32
C TYR A 136 5.26 39.18 12.36
N GLU A 137 4.94 37.89 12.32
CA GLU A 137 4.07 37.21 13.29
C GLU A 137 4.63 37.36 14.71
N ALA A 138 5.92 37.08 14.91
CA ALA A 138 6.58 37.26 16.21
C ALA A 138 6.54 38.73 16.70
N ALA A 139 6.74 39.70 15.81
CA ALA A 139 6.62 41.11 16.15
C ALA A 139 5.18 41.51 16.49
N GLN A 140 4.19 40.95 15.79
CA GLN A 140 2.77 41.16 16.05
C GLN A 140 2.38 40.59 17.41
N GLU A 141 2.77 39.36 17.73
CA GLU A 141 2.54 38.73 19.03
C GLU A 141 3.17 39.54 20.16
N GLN A 142 4.42 39.95 20.00
CA GLN A 142 5.11 40.84 20.95
C GLN A 142 4.38 42.17 21.14
N ASN A 143 3.85 42.74 20.07
CA ASN A 143 3.10 44.00 20.14
C ASN A 143 1.77 43.82 20.89
N VAL A 144 1.05 42.73 20.64
CA VAL A 144 -0.17 42.38 21.37
C VAL A 144 0.10 42.19 22.86
N LEU A 145 1.19 41.49 23.22
CA LEU A 145 1.58 41.31 24.63
C LEU A 145 1.89 42.64 25.31
N LYS A 146 2.67 43.52 24.67
CA LYS A 146 2.99 44.85 25.20
C LYS A 146 1.74 45.73 25.31
N GLN A 147 0.83 45.63 24.36
CA GLN A 147 -0.42 46.39 24.39
C GLN A 147 -1.29 45.97 25.58
N ARG A 148 -1.39 44.66 25.85
CA ARG A 148 -2.05 44.15 27.07
C ARG A 148 -1.37 44.63 28.34
N GLU A 149 -0.05 44.59 28.40
CA GLU A 149 0.71 45.11 29.55
C GLU A 149 0.45 46.61 29.78
N ILE A 150 0.40 47.40 28.71
CA ILE A 150 0.03 48.83 28.79
C ILE A 150 -1.39 48.97 29.33
N GLU A 151 -2.35 48.20 28.82
CA GLU A 151 -3.73 48.21 29.28
C GLU A 151 -3.81 47.88 30.78
N ASP A 152 -3.21 46.78 31.21
CA ASP A 152 -3.16 46.34 32.61
C ASP A 152 -2.51 47.41 33.52
N LEU A 153 -1.38 47.99 33.10
CA LEU A 153 -0.71 49.06 33.85
C LEU A 153 -1.56 50.34 33.92
N THR A 154 -2.27 50.68 32.84
CA THR A 154 -3.16 51.85 32.84
C THR A 154 -4.36 51.65 33.76
N GLU A 155 -4.90 50.44 33.85
CA GLU A 155 -5.96 50.10 34.81
C GLU A 155 -5.45 50.18 36.25
N GLN A 156 -4.27 49.64 36.53
CA GLN A 156 -3.64 49.76 37.85
C GLN A 156 -3.41 51.22 38.23
N LEU A 157 -2.93 52.05 37.30
CA LEU A 157 -2.75 53.49 37.53
C LEU A 157 -4.08 54.19 37.82
N LYS A 158 -5.14 53.89 37.08
CA LYS A 158 -6.49 54.43 37.34
C LYS A 158 -6.99 54.02 38.72
N ALA A 159 -6.82 52.75 39.11
CA ALA A 159 -7.22 52.24 40.42
C ALA A 159 -6.43 52.91 41.56
N LEU A 160 -5.12 53.08 41.39
CA LEU A 160 -4.28 53.80 42.34
C LEU A 160 -4.66 55.27 42.46
N TRP A 161 -4.97 55.94 41.36
CA TRP A 161 -5.41 57.34 41.37
C TRP A 161 -6.76 57.49 42.08
N ALA A 162 -7.72 56.61 41.80
CA ALA A 162 -9.00 56.57 42.51
C ALA A 162 -8.80 56.35 44.02
N ARG A 163 -7.94 55.39 44.40
CA ARG A 163 -7.58 55.16 45.81
C ARG A 163 -6.93 56.39 46.44
N GLN A 164 -6.02 57.06 45.73
CA GLN A 164 -5.38 58.28 46.22
C GLN A 164 -6.40 59.38 46.47
N GLN A 165 -7.38 59.57 45.58
CA GLN A 165 -8.45 60.55 45.77
C GLN A 165 -9.30 60.23 47.00
N VAL A 166 -9.74 58.98 47.16
CA VAL A 166 -10.48 58.53 48.35
C VAL A 166 -9.67 58.77 49.63
N LEU A 167 -8.36 58.50 49.61
CA LEU A 167 -7.49 58.77 50.75
C LEU A 167 -7.35 60.26 51.04
N LYS A 168 -7.23 61.11 50.02
CA LYS A 168 -7.20 62.59 50.19
C LYS A 168 -8.51 63.11 50.79
N GLU A 169 -9.65 62.63 50.30
CA GLU A 169 -10.96 62.97 50.88
C GLU A 169 -11.09 62.50 52.33
N ARG A 170 -10.62 61.29 52.64
CA ARG A 170 -10.58 60.82 54.03
C ARG A 170 -9.65 61.67 54.88
N MET A 171 -8.46 62.00 54.40
CA MET A 171 -7.50 62.83 55.13
C MET A 171 -8.07 64.22 55.44
N THR A 172 -8.75 64.85 54.48
CA THR A 172 -9.40 66.15 54.71
C THR A 172 -10.55 66.04 55.72
N LYS A 173 -11.36 64.97 55.67
CA LYS A 173 -12.38 64.69 56.69
C LYS A 173 -11.77 64.48 58.08
N TYR A 174 -10.68 63.72 58.17
CA TYR A 174 -10.05 63.40 59.45
C TYR A 174 -9.22 64.55 60.02
N LYS A 175 -8.70 65.45 59.18
CA LYS A 175 -7.99 66.65 59.60
C LYS A 175 -8.83 67.54 60.52
N ILE A 176 -10.15 67.60 60.32
CA ILE A 176 -11.06 68.35 61.20
C ILE A 176 -11.01 67.77 62.62
N TYR A 177 -11.01 66.45 62.75
CA TYR A 177 -10.92 65.79 64.05
C TYR A 177 -9.52 65.90 64.65
N GLU A 178 -8.47 65.85 63.84
CA GLU A 178 -7.09 66.10 64.28
C GLU A 178 -6.97 67.53 64.84
N ASP A 179 -7.38 68.55 64.09
CA ASP A 179 -7.37 69.94 64.52
C ASP A 179 -8.21 70.16 65.79
N TYR A 180 -9.35 69.46 65.91
CA TYR A 180 -10.17 69.46 67.11
C TYR A 180 -9.44 68.81 68.29
N LEU A 181 -8.88 67.61 68.10
CA LEU A 181 -8.15 66.87 69.13
C LEU A 181 -6.94 67.65 69.63
N MET A 182 -6.17 68.26 68.72
CA MET A 182 -5.04 69.12 69.06
C MET A 182 -5.49 70.32 69.90
N LYS A 183 -6.58 70.99 69.52
CA LYS A 183 -7.16 72.07 70.34
C LYS A 183 -7.64 71.56 71.69
N THR A 184 -8.25 70.38 71.77
CA THR A 184 -8.72 69.82 73.06
C THR A 184 -7.58 69.39 73.97
N LEU A 185 -6.44 68.99 73.39
CA LEU A 185 -5.23 68.63 74.13
C LEU A 185 -4.72 69.82 74.96
N ASP A 186 -4.80 71.03 74.41
CA ASP A 186 -4.41 72.27 75.10
C ASP A 186 -5.27 72.57 76.34
N TYR A 187 -6.50 72.06 76.40
CA TYR A 187 -7.43 72.23 77.53
C TYR A 187 -7.41 71.06 78.51
N LEU A 188 -6.71 69.96 78.18
CA LEU A 188 -6.74 68.76 79.01
C LEU A 188 -5.72 68.88 80.16
N PRO A 189 -6.11 68.59 81.41
CA PRO A 189 -5.18 68.58 82.53
C PRO A 189 -4.01 67.61 82.27
N SER A 190 -2.79 68.04 82.61
CA SER A 190 -1.55 67.29 82.36
C SER A 190 -1.53 65.89 82.97
N THR A 191 -2.44 65.58 83.89
CA THR A 191 -2.68 64.26 84.51
C THR A 191 -3.14 63.19 83.51
N TYR A 192 -3.77 63.57 82.39
CA TYR A 192 -4.20 62.63 81.34
C TYR A 192 -3.21 62.50 80.18
N LEU A 193 -2.23 63.40 80.10
CA LEU A 193 -1.15 63.38 79.11
C LEU A 193 -0.01 62.43 79.50
N ASP A 194 -0.01 61.94 80.74
CA ASP A 194 1.04 61.06 81.20
C ASP A 194 0.89 59.70 80.50
N ASN A 195 1.81 59.42 79.57
CA ASN A 195 1.94 58.13 78.89
C ASN A 195 2.46 57.03 79.84
N GLY A 196 2.47 57.29 81.15
CA GLY A 196 2.71 56.33 82.20
C GLY A 196 1.57 55.33 82.40
N SER A 197 1.81 54.40 83.33
CA SER A 197 1.00 53.23 83.64
C SER A 197 -0.46 53.52 84.05
N GLU A 198 -0.80 54.76 84.40
CA GLU A 198 -2.14 55.20 84.84
C GLU A 198 -3.02 55.75 83.70
N SER A 199 -2.52 55.80 82.46
CA SER A 199 -3.30 56.23 81.31
C SER A 199 -4.47 55.27 81.02
N LEU A 200 -5.71 55.77 81.13
CA LEU A 200 -6.93 55.01 80.82
C LEU A 200 -7.02 54.57 79.33
N VAL A 201 -6.24 55.20 78.44
CA VAL A 201 -6.21 54.91 77.00
C VAL A 201 -5.35 53.69 76.70
N MET A 202 -4.25 53.49 77.45
CA MET A 202 -3.31 52.40 77.19
C MET A 202 -3.95 51.00 77.28
N PRO A 203 -4.81 50.66 78.27
CA PRO A 203 -5.49 49.36 78.30
C PRO A 203 -6.37 49.08 77.07
N ILE A 204 -6.98 50.12 76.48
CA ILE A 204 -7.80 50.00 75.28
C ILE A 204 -6.92 49.69 74.06
N ILE A 205 -5.77 50.37 73.95
CA ILE A 205 -4.78 50.13 72.89
C ILE A 205 -4.26 48.69 72.98
N HIS A 206 -3.78 48.26 74.15
CA HIS A 206 -3.27 46.89 74.34
C HIS A 206 -4.33 45.82 74.02
N ARG A 207 -5.61 46.07 74.35
CA ARG A 207 -6.70 45.16 73.99
C ARG A 207 -6.91 45.11 72.47
N HIS A 208 -6.86 46.25 71.79
CA HIS A 208 -6.97 46.29 70.33
C HIS A 208 -5.80 45.58 69.64
N GLU A 209 -4.58 45.78 70.13
CA GLU A 209 -3.38 45.09 69.64
C GLU A 209 -3.51 43.58 69.82
N THR A 210 -3.90 43.12 71.02
CA THR A 210 -4.13 41.69 71.30
C THR A 210 -5.22 41.11 70.38
N LEU A 211 -6.32 41.82 70.16
CA LEU A 211 -7.38 41.38 69.24
C LEU A 211 -6.90 41.33 67.78
N THR A 212 -6.00 42.23 67.38
CA THR A 212 -5.45 42.27 66.03
C THR A 212 -4.47 41.11 65.81
N ILE A 213 -3.60 40.83 66.78
CA ILE A 213 -2.69 39.69 66.76
C ILE A 213 -3.48 38.38 66.70
N THR A 214 -4.44 38.19 67.61
CA THR A 214 -5.27 36.98 67.62
C THR A 214 -6.06 36.81 66.32
N LYS A 215 -6.61 37.89 65.74
CA LYS A 215 -7.24 37.84 64.41
C LYS A 215 -6.27 37.36 63.33
N GLN A 216 -5.05 37.88 63.31
CA GLN A 216 -4.03 37.50 62.32
C GLN A 216 -3.62 36.04 62.46
N GLU A 217 -3.43 35.55 63.69
CA GLU A 217 -3.15 34.13 63.98
C GLU A 217 -4.29 33.23 63.51
N MET A 218 -5.55 33.63 63.72
CA MET A 218 -6.71 32.86 63.25
C MET A 218 -6.79 32.80 61.73
N LEU A 219 -6.48 33.91 61.03
CA LEU A 219 -6.41 33.91 59.56
C LEU A 219 -5.29 33.02 59.03
N GLN A 220 -4.12 33.03 59.66
CA GLN A 220 -3.02 32.12 59.30
C GLN A 220 -3.41 30.66 59.53
N ARG A 221 -4.09 30.38 60.65
CA ARG A 221 -4.57 29.03 60.94
C ARG A 221 -5.62 28.57 59.92
N LEU A 222 -6.53 29.47 59.52
CA LEU A 222 -7.51 29.18 58.47
C LEU A 222 -6.82 28.83 57.15
N GLY A 223 -5.83 29.63 56.72
CA GLY A 223 -5.07 29.36 55.50
C GLY A 223 -4.37 27.98 55.51
N ARG A 224 -3.75 27.60 56.65
CA ARG A 224 -3.17 26.26 56.78
C ARG A 224 -4.20 25.14 56.67
N LEU A 225 -5.38 25.32 57.27
CA LEU A 225 -6.46 24.33 57.18
C LEU A 225 -7.00 24.21 55.75
N GLU A 226 -7.10 25.33 55.02
CA GLU A 226 -7.47 25.32 53.60
C GLU A 226 -6.44 24.56 52.76
N GLU A 227 -5.14 24.79 52.97
CA GLU A 227 -4.07 24.05 52.31
C GLU A 227 -4.11 22.53 52.61
N GLU A 228 -4.40 22.15 53.86
CA GLU A 228 -4.57 20.75 54.26
C GLU A 228 -5.77 20.09 53.56
N VAL A 229 -6.90 20.80 53.49
CA VAL A 229 -8.12 20.32 52.81
C VAL A 229 -7.86 20.16 51.31
N GLU A 230 -7.25 21.13 50.66
CA GLU A 230 -6.88 21.02 49.25
C GLU A 230 -5.88 19.88 49.01
N GLY A 231 -4.90 19.72 49.91
CA GLY A 231 -3.96 18.60 49.89
C GLY A 231 -4.66 17.25 49.94
N GLY A 232 -5.61 17.09 50.87
CA GLY A 232 -6.43 15.89 51.00
C GLY A 232 -7.30 15.63 49.76
N GLN A 233 -7.92 16.67 49.19
CA GLN A 233 -8.70 16.55 47.96
C GLN A 233 -7.85 16.08 46.78
N ARG A 234 -6.65 16.64 46.60
CA ARG A 234 -5.71 16.21 45.55
C ARG A 234 -5.29 14.76 45.71
N GLN A 235 -5.00 14.33 46.95
CA GLN A 235 -4.68 12.92 47.24
C GLN A 235 -5.85 12.00 46.94
N LEU A 236 -7.07 12.36 47.36
CA LEU A 236 -8.28 11.59 47.08
C LEU A 236 -8.50 11.42 45.58
N GLN A 237 -8.40 12.51 44.81
CA GLN A 237 -8.54 12.48 43.36
C GLN A 237 -7.49 11.56 42.71
N THR A 238 -6.25 11.58 43.21
CA THR A 238 -5.18 10.70 42.72
C THR A 238 -5.51 9.23 43.00
N MET A 239 -5.98 8.92 44.21
CA MET A 239 -6.40 7.57 44.58
C MET A 239 -7.59 7.08 43.75
N GLU A 240 -8.57 7.93 43.46
CA GLU A 240 -9.71 7.60 42.61
C GLU A 240 -9.27 7.28 41.18
N GLN A 241 -8.34 8.06 40.62
CA GLN A 241 -7.76 7.80 39.30
C GLN A 241 -7.00 6.48 39.28
N GLU A 242 -6.13 6.23 40.26
CA GLU A 242 -5.41 4.96 40.37
C GLU A 242 -6.35 3.76 40.49
N HIS A 243 -7.40 3.87 41.31
CA HIS A 243 -8.40 2.83 41.46
C HIS A 243 -9.15 2.58 40.15
N THR A 244 -9.51 3.65 39.42
CA THR A 244 -10.15 3.56 38.10
C THR A 244 -9.24 2.84 37.11
N ILE A 245 -7.94 3.16 37.09
CA ILE A 245 -6.94 2.47 36.25
C ILE A 245 -6.83 1.00 36.63
N LYS A 246 -6.76 0.66 37.93
CA LYS A 246 -6.73 -0.73 38.41
C LYS A 246 -7.98 -1.52 37.97
N LYS A 247 -9.17 -0.91 38.07
CA LYS A 247 -10.42 -1.51 37.60
C LYS A 247 -10.40 -1.77 36.09
N LEU A 248 -9.90 -0.82 35.30
CA LEU A 248 -9.75 -1.01 33.85
C LEU A 248 -8.77 -2.13 33.51
N MET A 249 -7.64 -2.22 34.20
CA MET A 249 -6.67 -3.31 34.00
C MET A 249 -7.27 -4.67 34.37
N ALA A 250 -8.01 -4.76 35.48
CA ALA A 250 -8.70 -5.99 35.88
C ALA A 250 -9.77 -6.41 34.85
N ASN A 251 -10.58 -5.46 34.37
CA ASN A 251 -11.58 -5.72 33.32
C ASN A 251 -10.94 -6.19 32.02
N ARG A 252 -9.81 -5.59 31.64
CA ARG A 252 -9.05 -6.05 30.48
C ARG A 252 -8.59 -7.49 30.66
N LYS A 253 -8.00 -7.82 31.81
CA LYS A 253 -7.55 -9.19 32.07
C LYS A 253 -8.70 -10.20 32.08
N LEU A 254 -9.86 -9.79 32.62
CA LEU A 254 -11.07 -10.59 32.59
C LEU A 254 -11.54 -10.84 31.15
N SER A 255 -11.52 -9.81 30.29
CA SER A 255 -11.88 -9.94 28.88
C SER A 255 -10.92 -10.84 28.11
N GLU A 256 -9.61 -10.76 28.39
CA GLU A 256 -8.59 -11.64 27.81
C GLU A 256 -8.84 -13.10 28.21
N LEU A 257 -9.09 -13.37 29.49
CA LEU A 257 -9.39 -14.72 29.99
C LEU A 257 -10.70 -15.27 29.43
N GLN A 258 -11.72 -14.44 29.26
CA GLN A 258 -12.98 -14.84 28.61
C GLN A 258 -12.76 -15.24 27.16
N SER A 259 -11.99 -14.46 26.40
CA SER A 259 -11.66 -14.80 25.02
C SER A 259 -10.83 -16.10 24.92
N GLU A 260 -9.88 -16.31 25.82
CA GLU A 260 -9.13 -17.57 25.90
C GLU A 260 -10.04 -18.77 26.19
N LEU A 261 -10.99 -18.61 27.11
CA LEU A 261 -11.98 -19.63 27.44
C LEU A 261 -12.87 -19.96 26.23
N GLU A 262 -13.43 -18.95 25.56
CA GLU A 262 -14.26 -19.14 24.37
C GLU A 262 -13.49 -19.87 23.25
N MET A 263 -12.21 -19.50 23.03
CA MET A 263 -11.36 -20.20 22.06
C MET A 263 -11.12 -21.66 22.43
N LEU A 264 -10.93 -21.97 23.71
CA LEU A 264 -10.73 -23.34 24.18
C LEU A 264 -12.02 -24.16 24.06
N GLU A 265 -13.17 -23.58 24.42
CA GLU A 265 -14.47 -24.21 24.24
C GLU A 265 -14.75 -24.54 22.78
N GLU A 266 -14.46 -23.62 21.86
CA GLU A 266 -14.64 -23.85 20.42
C GLU A 266 -13.73 -24.98 19.91
N LYS A 267 -12.46 -24.99 20.33
CA LYS A 267 -11.55 -26.09 20.01
C LYS A 267 -12.04 -27.43 20.55
N ASN A 268 -12.58 -27.44 21.77
CA ASN A 268 -13.11 -28.66 22.37
C ASN A 268 -14.35 -29.16 21.60
N LYS A 269 -15.28 -28.27 21.26
CA LYS A 269 -16.44 -28.60 20.41
C LYS A 269 -16.00 -29.17 19.06
N GLN A 270 -15.00 -28.56 18.41
CA GLN A 270 -14.47 -29.08 17.15
C GLN A 270 -13.85 -30.47 17.30
N ALA A 271 -13.14 -30.73 18.41
CA ALA A 271 -12.58 -32.04 18.71
C ALA A 271 -13.68 -33.09 18.97
N GLU A 272 -14.75 -32.72 19.69
CA GLU A 272 -15.92 -33.59 19.93
C GLU A 272 -16.62 -33.96 18.61
N VAL A 273 -16.84 -32.98 17.72
CA VAL A 273 -17.42 -33.22 16.38
C VAL A 273 -16.52 -34.17 15.58
N ASN A 274 -15.21 -33.94 15.57
CA ASN A 274 -14.26 -34.80 14.87
C ASN A 274 -14.24 -36.23 15.43
N LEU A 275 -14.31 -36.38 16.76
CA LEU A 275 -14.38 -37.67 17.42
C LEU A 275 -15.65 -38.42 17.03
N HIS A 276 -16.80 -37.75 17.04
CA HIS A 276 -18.07 -38.32 16.61
C HIS A 276 -18.04 -38.77 15.14
N MET A 277 -17.42 -37.98 14.26
CA MET A 277 -17.24 -38.34 12.85
C MET A 277 -16.38 -39.62 12.72
N VAL A 278 -15.23 -39.68 13.40
CA VAL A 278 -14.35 -40.86 13.36
C VAL A 278 -15.03 -42.10 13.94
N GLN A 279 -15.78 -41.95 15.03
CA GLN A 279 -16.59 -43.02 15.61
C GLN A 279 -17.71 -43.49 14.66
N GLY A 280 -18.33 -42.56 13.92
CA GLY A 280 -19.31 -42.89 12.89
C GLY A 280 -18.70 -43.75 11.78
N LEU A 281 -17.54 -43.33 11.26
CA LEU A 281 -16.79 -44.06 10.22
C LEU A 281 -16.30 -45.42 10.72
N SER A 282 -15.83 -45.52 11.96
CA SER A 282 -15.39 -46.80 12.51
C SER A 282 -16.56 -47.75 12.72
N ARG A 283 -17.71 -47.26 13.18
CA ARG A 283 -18.94 -48.05 13.31
C ARG A 283 -19.42 -48.58 11.96
N GLU A 284 -19.43 -47.74 10.93
CA GLU A 284 -19.79 -48.14 9.56
C GLU A 284 -18.87 -49.25 9.04
N LYS A 285 -17.54 -49.10 9.20
CA LYS A 285 -16.57 -50.16 8.84
C LYS A 285 -16.78 -51.45 9.61
N ILE A 286 -17.02 -51.38 10.93
CA ILE A 286 -17.28 -52.57 11.75
C ILE A 286 -18.56 -53.27 11.27
N GLU A 287 -19.60 -52.51 10.93
CA GLU A 287 -20.85 -53.04 10.41
C GLU A 287 -20.65 -53.69 9.03
N GLU A 288 -19.93 -53.06 8.11
CA GLU A 288 -19.58 -53.63 6.80
C GLU A 288 -18.80 -54.95 6.95
N VAL A 289 -17.78 -54.98 7.80
CA VAL A 289 -17.01 -56.20 8.10
C VAL A 289 -17.93 -57.27 8.70
N GLY A 290 -18.81 -56.90 9.63
CA GLY A 290 -19.80 -57.81 10.21
C GLY A 290 -20.71 -58.43 9.15
N ARG A 291 -21.26 -57.62 8.24
CA ARG A 291 -22.10 -58.10 7.12
C ARG A 291 -21.32 -59.04 6.19
N LEU A 292 -20.06 -58.71 5.88
CA LEU A 292 -19.20 -59.54 5.04
C LEU A 292 -18.88 -60.90 5.69
N LEU A 293 -18.58 -60.90 6.99
CA LEU A 293 -18.37 -62.13 7.75
C LEU A 293 -19.63 -63.01 7.79
N MET A 294 -20.80 -62.41 8.01
CA MET A 294 -22.07 -63.12 7.96
C MET A 294 -22.32 -63.74 6.57
N ALA A 295 -22.06 -62.98 5.50
CA ALA A 295 -22.20 -63.51 4.14
C ALA A 295 -21.24 -64.68 3.85
N ILE A 296 -19.99 -64.61 4.33
CA ILE A 296 -19.02 -65.72 4.20
C ILE A 296 -19.52 -66.95 4.96
N ASN A 297 -19.96 -66.78 6.21
CA ASN A 297 -20.48 -67.89 7.01
C ASN A 297 -21.70 -68.54 6.33
N ASN A 298 -22.65 -67.73 5.86
CA ASN A 298 -23.84 -68.22 5.15
C ASN A 298 -23.47 -69.01 3.88
N LEU A 299 -22.49 -68.52 3.09
CA LEU A 299 -22.01 -69.24 1.90
C LEU A 299 -21.26 -70.52 2.25
N ALA A 300 -20.45 -70.51 3.32
CA ALA A 300 -19.71 -71.67 3.79
C ALA A 300 -20.63 -72.78 4.29
N GLU A 301 -21.74 -72.42 4.97
CA GLU A 301 -22.79 -73.37 5.35
C GLU A 301 -23.45 -74.02 4.12
N GLN A 302 -23.75 -73.24 3.07
CA GLN A 302 -24.37 -73.75 1.84
C GLN A 302 -23.42 -74.60 0.98
N CYS A 303 -22.14 -74.25 0.96
CA CYS A 303 -21.10 -74.87 0.14
C CYS A 303 -20.20 -75.82 0.94
N HIS A 304 -20.72 -76.41 2.01
CA HIS A 304 -19.92 -77.24 2.91
C HIS A 304 -19.36 -78.49 2.22
N LEU A 305 -18.04 -78.68 2.26
CA LEU A 305 -17.38 -79.92 1.88
C LEU A 305 -17.04 -80.76 3.13
N PRO A 306 -17.43 -82.05 3.16
CA PRO A 306 -17.13 -82.95 4.29
C PRO A 306 -15.63 -83.12 4.59
N ALA A 307 -14.77 -82.85 3.60
CA ALA A 307 -13.31 -82.96 3.72
C ALA A 307 -12.69 -81.92 4.66
N TYR A 308 -13.38 -80.79 4.90
CA TYR A 308 -12.84 -79.68 5.67
C TYR A 308 -13.14 -79.74 7.18
N GLY A 309 -14.07 -80.58 7.64
CA GLY A 309 -14.44 -80.73 9.06
C GLY A 309 -15.54 -79.77 9.54
N PRO A 310 -15.84 -79.69 10.86
CA PRO A 310 -16.93 -78.85 11.39
C PRO A 310 -16.69 -77.35 11.18
N LEU A 311 -17.73 -76.61 10.77
CA LEU A 311 -17.67 -75.16 10.46
C LEU A 311 -17.23 -74.28 11.64
N GLU A 312 -17.60 -74.64 12.88
CA GLU A 312 -17.35 -73.84 14.09
C GLU A 312 -15.85 -73.62 14.41
N ASN A 313 -14.98 -74.50 13.93
CA ASN A 313 -13.53 -74.44 14.20
C ASN A 313 -12.71 -73.87 13.03
N MET A 314 -13.36 -73.43 11.95
CA MET A 314 -12.68 -72.91 10.76
C MET A 314 -12.42 -71.40 10.86
N SER A 315 -11.27 -70.97 10.33
CA SER A 315 -11.03 -69.55 10.10
C SER A 315 -11.82 -69.04 8.88
N VAL A 316 -12.10 -67.73 8.83
CA VAL A 316 -12.82 -67.08 7.72
C VAL A 316 -12.12 -67.31 6.37
N LEU A 317 -10.78 -67.27 6.34
CA LEU A 317 -10.00 -67.52 5.12
C LEU A 317 -10.16 -68.96 4.65
N THR A 318 -10.11 -69.93 5.57
CA THR A 318 -10.33 -71.34 5.25
C THR A 318 -11.76 -71.63 4.77
N MET A 319 -12.76 -70.91 5.30
CA MET A 319 -14.14 -70.99 4.81
C MET A 319 -14.26 -70.47 3.36
N MET A 320 -13.60 -69.35 3.04
CA MET A 320 -13.60 -68.81 1.68
C MET A 320 -12.88 -69.74 0.68
N ASP A 321 -11.75 -70.34 1.08
CA ASP A 321 -11.04 -71.32 0.25
C ASP A 321 -11.91 -72.55 -0.03
N MET A 322 -12.64 -73.04 0.98
CA MET A 322 -13.60 -74.13 0.80
C MET A 322 -14.74 -73.75 -0.16
N VAL A 323 -15.36 -72.58 0.02
CA VAL A 323 -16.42 -72.08 -0.88
C VAL A 323 -15.90 -71.98 -2.31
N LYS A 324 -14.67 -71.49 -2.51
CA LYS A 324 -14.02 -71.42 -3.82
C LYS A 324 -13.83 -72.80 -4.43
N GLU A 325 -13.31 -73.77 -3.67
CA GLU A 325 -13.14 -75.15 -4.17
C GLU A 325 -14.48 -75.80 -4.53
N TYR A 326 -15.52 -75.60 -3.70
CA TYR A 326 -16.87 -76.06 -3.99
C TYR A 326 -17.38 -75.53 -5.33
N ILE A 327 -17.27 -74.22 -5.56
CA ILE A 327 -17.73 -73.56 -6.78
C ILE A 327 -16.95 -74.09 -8.00
N LEU A 328 -15.64 -74.27 -7.88
CA LEU A 328 -14.81 -74.80 -8.97
C LEU A 328 -15.17 -76.25 -9.31
N ASP A 329 -15.34 -77.11 -8.31
CA ASP A 329 -15.75 -78.50 -8.56
C ASP A 329 -17.18 -78.56 -9.12
N LYS A 330 -18.11 -77.72 -8.65
CA LYS A 330 -19.45 -77.61 -9.24
C LYS A 330 -19.43 -77.11 -10.68
N ALA A 331 -18.62 -76.10 -11.00
CA ALA A 331 -18.48 -75.62 -12.37
C ALA A 331 -17.84 -76.67 -13.28
N ASP A 332 -16.87 -77.43 -12.78
CA ASP A 332 -16.19 -78.47 -13.56
C ASP A 332 -17.06 -79.73 -13.71
N THR A 333 -17.82 -80.12 -12.70
CA THR A 333 -18.87 -81.15 -12.84
C THR A 333 -19.93 -80.72 -13.85
N GLU A 334 -20.41 -79.48 -13.80
CA GLU A 334 -21.36 -78.95 -14.76
C GLU A 334 -20.79 -78.97 -16.19
N LYS A 335 -19.55 -78.50 -16.40
CA LYS A 335 -18.88 -78.60 -17.71
C LYS A 335 -18.76 -80.04 -18.18
N ARG A 336 -18.43 -80.99 -17.28
CA ARG A 336 -18.36 -82.43 -17.62
C ARG A 336 -19.73 -82.97 -18.01
N VAL A 337 -20.79 -82.62 -17.26
CA VAL A 337 -22.18 -83.00 -17.56
C VAL A 337 -22.65 -82.39 -18.88
N ARG A 338 -22.34 -81.12 -19.15
CA ARG A 338 -22.69 -80.45 -20.40
C ARG A 338 -22.03 -81.12 -21.61
N ARG A 339 -20.73 -81.45 -21.51
CA ARG A 339 -20.01 -82.23 -22.53
C ARG A 339 -20.61 -83.64 -22.72
N LEU A 340 -21.06 -84.28 -21.64
CA LEU A 340 -21.73 -85.59 -21.68
C LEU A 340 -23.15 -85.49 -22.28
N MET A 341 -23.90 -84.42 -22.04
CA MET A 341 -25.20 -84.18 -22.67
C MET A 341 -25.04 -83.87 -24.17
N GLU A 342 -24.02 -83.08 -24.53
CA GLU A 342 -23.67 -82.82 -25.94
C GLU A 342 -23.27 -84.11 -26.68
N SER A 343 -22.65 -85.09 -26.00
CA SER A 343 -22.32 -86.40 -26.58
C SER A 343 -23.44 -87.44 -26.45
N GLY A 344 -24.32 -87.34 -25.46
CA GLY A 344 -25.53 -88.16 -25.30
C GLY A 344 -26.64 -87.78 -26.29
N SER A 345 -26.70 -86.52 -26.71
CA SER A 345 -27.58 -86.05 -27.79
C SER A 345 -27.20 -86.63 -29.17
N ALA A 346 -25.95 -87.10 -29.33
CA ALA A 346 -25.51 -87.82 -30.53
C ALA A 346 -25.97 -89.30 -30.54
N MET A 347 -26.26 -89.91 -29.39
CA MET A 347 -26.74 -91.31 -29.30
C MET A 347 -28.26 -91.46 -29.20
N THR A 348 -28.98 -90.44 -28.74
CA THR A 348 -30.46 -90.48 -28.57
C THR A 348 -31.25 -90.09 -29.83
N SER A 349 -30.58 -89.64 -30.90
CA SER A 349 -31.24 -89.41 -32.21
C SER A 349 -31.58 -90.70 -32.99
N ARG A 350 -31.28 -91.91 -32.48
CA ARG A 350 -31.58 -93.19 -33.17
C ARG A 350 -32.78 -93.99 -32.64
N THR A 351 -33.42 -93.59 -31.54
CA THR A 351 -34.45 -94.44 -30.88
C THR A 351 -35.75 -93.75 -30.44
N ALA A 352 -35.96 -92.46 -30.72
CA ALA A 352 -37.19 -91.75 -30.37
C ALA A 352 -38.01 -91.32 -31.62
N LEU A 353 -38.58 -92.29 -32.33
CA LEU A 353 -39.67 -92.09 -33.28
C LEU A 353 -40.73 -93.16 -33.00
N THR A 354 -41.72 -92.77 -32.20
CA THR A 354 -42.93 -93.43 -31.66
C THR A 354 -42.90 -93.09 -30.16
N ASP A 355 -43.78 -92.28 -29.58
CA ASP A 355 -45.20 -92.12 -29.84
C ASP A 355 -45.66 -90.73 -29.33
N LYS A 356 -46.72 -90.26 -29.97
CA LYS A 356 -47.54 -89.07 -29.68
C LYS A 356 -48.22 -89.25 -28.29
N ARG A 357 -48.84 -88.30 -27.59
CA ARG A 357 -49.66 -87.14 -27.93
C ARG A 357 -50.19 -86.53 -26.62
N GLU A 358 -50.49 -85.22 -26.63
CA GLU A 358 -51.51 -84.52 -25.82
C GLU A 358 -51.32 -84.49 -24.29
N ARG A 359 -51.32 -83.33 -23.62
CA ARG A 359 -52.44 -82.37 -23.53
C ARG A 359 -51.92 -81.09 -22.81
N GLY A 360 -52.27 -79.90 -23.32
CA GLY A 360 -51.99 -78.61 -22.68
C GLY A 360 -53.07 -78.21 -21.64
N PRO A 361 -53.40 -76.90 -21.51
CA PRO A 361 -52.70 -75.92 -20.66
C PRO A 361 -53.67 -75.11 -19.77
N SER A 362 -53.16 -74.39 -18.75
CA SER A 362 -53.80 -73.24 -18.07
C SER A 362 -52.88 -72.79 -16.91
N GLU A 363 -52.15 -71.66 -16.96
CA GLU A 363 -52.54 -70.24 -16.83
C GLU A 363 -53.08 -69.82 -15.44
N ASP A 364 -52.55 -68.68 -14.97
CA ASP A 364 -53.02 -67.78 -13.91
C ASP A 364 -52.74 -68.16 -12.43
N THR A 365 -52.31 -67.28 -11.51
CA THR A 365 -52.42 -65.81 -11.39
C THR A 365 -51.41 -65.24 -10.38
N LEU A 366 -51.11 -63.96 -10.57
CA LEU A 366 -50.46 -63.02 -9.64
C LEU A 366 -51.25 -62.77 -8.34
N THR A 367 -50.52 -62.44 -7.27
CA THR A 367 -50.88 -61.49 -6.18
C THR A 367 -49.56 -61.04 -5.54
N ASP A 368 -49.10 -59.81 -5.76
CA ASP A 368 -49.44 -58.55 -5.07
C ASP A 368 -48.43 -58.27 -3.93
N ASP A 369 -47.39 -57.52 -4.27
CA ASP A 369 -46.41 -56.96 -3.33
C ASP A 369 -46.87 -55.56 -2.89
N GLN A 370 -47.05 -55.39 -1.59
CA GLN A 370 -46.96 -54.11 -0.88
C GLN A 370 -46.05 -54.32 0.33
N TRP A 371 -44.86 -53.71 0.30
CA TRP A 371 -44.39 -52.61 1.18
C TRP A 371 -42.89 -52.41 1.01
#